data_AF-A0A931XQ33-F1
#
_entry.id   AF-A0A931XQ33-F1
#
_cell.length_a   1.000
_cell.length_b   1.000
_cell.length_c   1.000
_cell.angle_alpha   90.00
_cell.angle_beta   90.00
_cell.angle_gamma   90.00
#
_symmetry.space_group_name_H-M   'P 1'
#
loop_
_entity.id
_entity.type
_entity.pdbx_description
1 polymer ?
#
loop_
_entity_poly.entity_id
_entity_poly.type
_entity_poly.pdbx_seq_one_letter_code
_entity_poly.pdbx_strand_id
1 'polypeptide(L)'
;MVLVLKNQQIEGLVPMAEAIEVIEQAFRELGEGVAKNAPRARLRVPWKDGVQYFFNNIMGLVPGMKSMALRIDSSFSKEVEVAGSRRRIYPGDYVGLVFLFDMDTCNLLAIMDDHVISTMRVGATSGVATKYLARKDAKVMGLLGSGEQARTQLTAALAVRPLKKIKVYSPTRENRERFCREMSAECRVEIVPVASAEEAVRGSDIVT
;
A
#
# COMPACT_ATOMS: atom_id res chain seq x y z
N MET A 1 -10.69 27.29 -1.92
CA MET A 1 -10.18 27.05 -0.55
C MET A 1 -9.42 25.73 -0.60
N VAL A 2 -8.19 25.68 -0.06
CA VAL A 2 -7.39 24.44 -0.01
C VAL A 2 -7.85 23.59 1.18
N LEU A 3 -8.12 22.31 0.96
CA LEU A 3 -8.46 21.37 2.03
C LEU A 3 -7.20 20.83 2.71
N VAL A 4 -7.26 20.66 4.03
CA VAL A 4 -6.23 19.94 4.79
C VAL A 4 -6.88 18.71 5.40
N LEU A 5 -6.51 17.51 4.93
CA LEU A 5 -7.14 16.26 5.33
C LEU A 5 -6.17 15.40 6.14
N LYS A 6 -6.60 15.01 7.34
CA LYS A 6 -5.89 14.08 8.21
C LYS A 6 -6.29 12.64 7.94
N ASN A 7 -5.45 11.69 8.36
CA ASN A 7 -5.72 10.25 8.16
C ASN A 7 -7.14 9.83 8.58
N GLN A 8 -7.61 10.31 9.75
CA GLN A 8 -8.95 10.01 10.29
C GLN A 8 -10.09 10.51 9.40
N GLN A 9 -9.86 11.56 8.61
CA GLN A 9 -10.85 12.10 7.67
C GLN A 9 -10.82 11.37 6.33
N ILE A 10 -9.74 10.68 6.00
CA ILE A 10 -9.54 9.95 4.74
C ILE A 10 -9.95 8.48 4.89
N GLU A 11 -9.76 7.92 6.08
CA GLU A 11 -10.04 6.53 6.39
C GLU A 11 -11.50 6.15 6.08
N GLY A 12 -11.67 5.08 5.32
CA GLY A 12 -13.00 4.57 4.93
C GLY A 12 -13.72 5.36 3.84
N LEU A 13 -13.18 6.48 3.35
CA LEU A 13 -13.85 7.26 2.29
C LEU A 13 -13.89 6.55 0.94
N VAL A 14 -12.84 5.78 0.62
CA VAL A 14 -12.70 5.11 -0.69
C VAL A 14 -12.70 3.59 -0.47
N PRO A 15 -13.75 2.87 -0.92
CA PRO A 15 -13.75 1.42 -0.92
C PRO A 15 -12.59 0.86 -1.74
N MET A 16 -12.03 -0.29 -1.34
CA MET A 16 -10.90 -0.90 -2.04
C MET A 16 -11.20 -1.22 -3.51
N ALA A 17 -12.44 -1.59 -3.85
CA ALA A 17 -12.84 -1.84 -5.23
C ALA A 17 -12.71 -0.58 -6.11
N GLU A 18 -13.17 0.57 -5.63
CA GLU A 18 -13.03 1.86 -6.31
C GLU A 18 -11.55 2.27 -6.41
N ALA A 19 -10.76 2.05 -5.35
CA ALA A 19 -9.33 2.30 -5.39
C ALA A 19 -8.62 1.47 -6.48
N ILE A 20 -9.03 0.21 -6.68
CA ILE A 20 -8.50 -0.65 -7.75
C ILE A 20 -8.85 -0.08 -9.13
N GLU A 21 -10.10 0.35 -9.34
CA GLU A 21 -10.55 0.94 -10.62
C GLU A 21 -9.78 2.21 -10.97
N VAL A 22 -9.59 3.11 -10.00
CA VAL A 22 -8.81 4.35 -10.17
C VAL A 22 -7.35 4.01 -10.50
N ILE A 23 -6.72 3.10 -9.75
CA ILE A 23 -5.33 2.70 -10.03
C ILE A 23 -5.20 2.02 -11.41
N GLU A 24 -6.18 1.21 -11.81
CA GLU A 24 -6.23 0.57 -13.12
C GLU A 24 -6.33 1.59 -14.26
N GLN A 25 -7.18 2.61 -14.12
CA GLN A 25 -7.25 3.72 -15.08
C GLN A 25 -5.91 4.46 -15.18
N ALA A 26 -5.29 4.80 -14.06
CA ALA A 26 -4.00 5.49 -14.06
C ALA A 26 -2.89 4.66 -14.73
N PHE A 27 -2.85 3.35 -14.51
CA PHE A 27 -1.91 2.47 -15.19
C PHE A 27 -2.20 2.31 -16.69
N ARG A 28 -3.48 2.29 -17.09
CA ARG A 28 -3.88 2.29 -18.50
C ARG A 28 -3.37 3.54 -19.20
N GLU A 29 -3.68 4.72 -18.67
CA GLU A 29 -3.21 5.99 -19.24
C GLU A 29 -1.68 6.09 -19.27
N LEU A 30 -1.00 5.53 -18.27
CA LEU A 30 0.47 5.47 -18.25
C LEU A 30 1.01 4.57 -19.37
N GLY A 31 0.39 3.40 -19.57
CA GLY A 31 0.74 2.46 -20.65
C GLY A 31 0.47 3.02 -22.05
N GLU A 32 -0.55 3.87 -22.19
CA GLU A 32 -0.88 4.60 -23.42
C GLU A 32 0.01 5.85 -23.61
N GLY A 33 0.84 6.20 -22.62
CA GLY A 33 1.73 7.35 -22.66
C GLY A 33 1.04 8.70 -22.41
N VAL A 34 -0.23 8.69 -21.99
CA VAL A 34 -1.04 9.87 -21.62
C VAL A 34 -0.68 10.35 -20.22
N ALA A 35 -0.75 9.46 -19.22
CA ALA A 35 -0.30 9.76 -17.88
C ALA A 35 1.24 9.78 -17.82
N LYS A 36 1.78 10.58 -16.90
CA LYS A 36 3.24 10.74 -16.73
C LYS A 36 3.60 10.63 -15.26
N ASN A 37 4.74 10.01 -14.99
CA ASN A 37 5.44 10.13 -13.72
C ASN A 37 6.92 10.44 -13.97
N ALA A 38 7.60 10.89 -12.93
CA ALA A 38 9.04 11.07 -12.95
C ALA A 38 9.70 10.03 -12.02
N PRO A 39 10.96 9.65 -12.28
CA PRO A 39 11.76 8.92 -11.30
C PRO A 39 11.74 9.66 -9.95
N ARG A 40 11.61 8.90 -8.87
CA ARG A 40 11.55 9.45 -7.52
C ARG A 40 12.85 10.17 -7.18
N ALA A 41 12.76 11.41 -6.70
CA ALA A 41 13.91 12.14 -6.21
C ALA A 41 14.07 11.91 -4.70
N ARG A 42 15.29 11.56 -4.27
CA ARG A 42 15.61 11.26 -2.87
C ARG A 42 16.81 12.05 -2.44
N LEU A 43 16.67 12.77 -1.33
CA LEU A 43 17.75 13.46 -0.67
C LEU A 43 18.06 12.76 0.65
N ARG A 44 19.34 12.65 0.96
CA ARG A 44 19.84 12.10 2.21
C ARG A 44 20.99 12.95 2.71
N VAL A 45 20.97 13.24 4.00
CA VAL A 45 22.11 13.85 4.68
C VAL A 45 22.35 13.14 6.00
N PRO A 46 23.62 12.94 6.41
CA PRO A 46 23.92 12.52 7.77
C PRO A 46 23.27 13.45 8.79
N TRP A 47 22.74 12.85 9.84
CA TRP A 47 22.07 13.56 10.93
C TRP A 47 22.46 12.98 12.29
N LYS A 48 21.90 13.53 13.37
CA LYS A 48 22.24 13.20 14.76
C LYS A 48 22.18 11.68 15.04
N ASP A 49 22.98 11.20 15.99
CA ASP A 49 22.95 9.82 16.50
C ASP A 49 23.11 8.71 15.43
N GLY A 50 23.83 9.05 14.34
CA GLY A 50 24.11 8.15 13.23
C GLY A 50 22.89 7.81 12.37
N VAL A 51 21.80 8.58 12.47
CA VAL A 51 20.68 8.51 11.51
C VAL A 51 20.96 9.37 10.28
N GLN A 52 20.24 9.13 9.20
CA GLN A 52 20.22 9.98 8.00
C GLN A 52 18.87 10.68 7.95
N TYR A 53 18.84 12.00 7.77
CA TYR A 53 17.60 12.67 7.38
C TYR A 53 17.30 12.33 5.92
N PHE A 54 16.08 11.91 5.64
CA PHE A 54 15.62 11.40 4.36
C PHE A 54 14.42 12.21 3.89
N PHE A 55 14.53 12.77 2.70
CA PHE A 55 13.42 13.41 2.00
C PHE A 55 13.17 12.72 0.67
N ASN A 56 11.92 12.36 0.39
CA ASN A 56 11.53 11.68 -0.84
C ASN A 56 10.42 12.46 -1.54
N ASN A 57 10.50 12.54 -2.87
CA ASN A 57 9.52 13.18 -3.74
C ASN A 57 9.06 12.17 -4.79
N ILE A 58 7.74 12.03 -4.93
CA ILE A 58 7.08 11.21 -5.95
C ILE A 58 6.00 12.07 -6.60
N MET A 59 6.03 12.20 -7.91
CA MET A 59 5.03 12.95 -8.66
C MET A 59 4.36 12.11 -9.75
N GLY A 60 3.09 12.39 -10.01
CA GLY A 60 2.31 11.78 -11.08
C GLY A 60 1.27 12.74 -11.63
N LEU A 61 1.00 12.62 -12.93
CA LEU A 61 -0.02 13.36 -13.66
C LEU A 61 -0.91 12.35 -14.38
N VAL A 62 -2.22 12.45 -14.17
CA VAL A 62 -3.23 11.57 -14.78
C VAL A 62 -4.31 12.46 -15.43
N PRO A 63 -4.15 12.79 -16.73
CA PRO A 63 -5.06 13.70 -17.43
C PRO A 63 -6.53 13.27 -17.42
N GLY A 64 -6.84 11.97 -17.54
CA GLY A 64 -8.23 11.50 -17.50
C GLY A 64 -8.91 11.68 -16.13
N MET A 65 -8.13 11.92 -15.08
CA MET A 65 -8.61 12.32 -13.75
C MET A 65 -8.42 13.81 -13.48
N LYS A 66 -7.91 14.57 -14.44
CA LYS A 66 -7.56 16.00 -14.32
C LYS A 66 -6.71 16.29 -13.08
N SER A 67 -5.87 15.33 -12.70
CA SER A 67 -5.20 15.34 -11.41
C SER A 67 -3.69 15.27 -11.56
N MET A 68 -3.01 16.21 -10.92
CA MET A 68 -1.59 16.11 -10.62
C MET A 68 -1.41 15.92 -9.12
N ALA A 69 -0.61 14.94 -8.71
CA ALA A 69 -0.30 14.71 -7.31
C ALA A 69 1.21 14.71 -7.06
N LEU A 70 1.61 15.37 -5.98
CA LEU A 70 2.96 15.34 -5.43
C LEU A 70 2.90 14.71 -4.05
N ARG A 71 3.51 13.54 -3.88
CA ARG A 71 3.70 12.88 -2.59
C ARG A 71 5.11 13.14 -2.09
N ILE A 72 5.22 13.58 -0.84
CA ILE A 72 6.50 13.79 -0.17
C ILE A 72 6.59 12.98 1.12
N ASP A 73 7.80 12.56 1.47
CA ASP A 73 8.13 11.95 2.75
C ASP A 73 9.26 12.72 3.42
N SER A 74 9.12 13.04 4.70
CA SER A 74 10.17 13.53 5.58
C SER A 74 10.32 12.55 6.73
N SER A 75 11.46 11.86 6.82
CA SER A 75 11.73 10.90 7.89
C SER A 75 13.20 10.81 8.22
N PHE A 76 13.52 10.13 9.32
CA PHE A 76 14.85 9.62 9.56
C PHE A 76 14.97 8.20 9.03
N SER A 77 16.16 7.81 8.59
CA SER A 77 16.47 6.44 8.21
C SER A 77 17.81 6.01 8.79
N LYS A 78 17.92 4.76 9.20
CA LYS A 78 19.15 4.16 9.68
C LYS A 78 19.30 2.75 9.12
N GLU A 79 20.50 2.40 8.70
CA GLU A 79 20.80 1.02 8.31
C GLU A 79 21.22 0.24 9.56
N VAL A 80 20.63 -0.93 9.74
CA VAL A 80 20.86 -1.84 10.85
C VAL A 80 21.04 -3.25 10.32
N GLU A 81 21.76 -4.08 11.05
CA GLU A 81 21.88 -5.49 10.74
C GLU A 81 20.88 -6.29 11.57
N VAL A 82 20.03 -7.07 10.91
CA VAL A 82 19.03 -7.92 11.57
C VAL A 82 19.14 -9.31 10.97
N ALA A 83 19.47 -10.29 11.80
CA ALA A 83 19.64 -11.69 11.39
C ALA A 83 20.59 -11.85 10.17
N GLY A 84 21.76 -11.19 10.22
CA GLY A 84 22.78 -11.25 9.17
C GLY A 84 22.43 -10.52 7.87
N SER A 85 21.31 -9.78 7.84
CA SER A 85 20.88 -9.00 6.68
C SER A 85 20.84 -7.51 7.00
N ARG A 86 21.41 -6.69 6.11
CA ARG A 86 21.27 -5.22 6.19
C ARG A 86 19.82 -4.84 5.92
N ARG A 87 19.20 -4.15 6.88
CA ARG A 87 17.85 -3.60 6.80
C ARG A 87 17.89 -2.11 7.05
N ARG A 88 16.93 -1.41 6.45
CA ARG A 88 16.70 0.01 6.74
C ARG A 88 15.52 0.12 7.69
N ILE A 89 15.73 0.84 8.78
CA ILE A 89 14.68 1.25 9.71
C ILE A 89 14.45 2.75 9.58
N TYR A 90 13.27 3.19 10.01
CA TYR A 90 12.86 4.58 10.00
C TYR A 90 12.51 4.99 11.44
N PRO A 91 13.49 5.40 12.26
CA PRO A 91 13.26 5.75 13.64
C PRO A 91 12.61 7.13 13.78
N GLY A 92 11.90 7.34 14.89
CA GLY A 92 11.26 8.62 15.21
C GLY A 92 10.05 8.93 14.35
N ASP A 93 9.62 10.19 14.38
CA ASP A 93 8.46 10.64 13.64
C ASP A 93 8.75 10.69 12.13
N TYR A 94 7.70 10.42 11.36
CA TYR A 94 7.68 10.55 9.91
C TYR A 94 6.47 11.38 9.51
N VAL A 95 6.66 12.24 8.52
CA VAL A 95 5.57 12.98 7.89
C VAL A 95 5.53 12.61 6.41
N GLY A 96 4.41 12.05 5.99
CA GLY A 96 4.08 11.84 4.59
C GLY A 96 2.89 12.72 4.21
N LEU A 97 3.02 13.46 3.11
CA LEU A 97 1.96 14.33 2.61
C LEU A 97 1.72 14.08 1.12
N VAL A 98 0.47 14.25 0.69
CA VAL A 98 0.05 14.31 -0.71
C VAL A 98 -0.53 15.69 -0.99
N PHE A 99 0.02 16.37 -1.98
CA PHE A 99 -0.48 17.61 -2.53
C PHE A 99 -1.23 17.28 -3.82
N LEU A 100 -2.52 17.62 -3.87
CA LEU A 100 -3.38 17.37 -5.03
C LEU A 100 -3.69 18.66 -5.75
N PHE A 101 -3.48 18.68 -7.06
CA PHE A 101 -3.71 19.83 -7.93
C PHE A 101 -4.74 19.48 -9.01
N ASP A 102 -5.58 20.46 -9.33
CA ASP A 102 -6.45 20.45 -10.50
C ASP A 102 -5.64 20.83 -11.74
N MET A 103 -5.65 19.98 -12.76
CA MET A 103 -4.95 20.24 -14.02
C MET A 103 -5.65 21.25 -14.92
N ASP A 104 -6.97 21.46 -14.79
CA ASP A 104 -7.71 22.45 -15.58
C ASP A 104 -7.43 23.87 -15.10
N THR A 105 -7.33 24.05 -13.77
CA THR A 105 -7.21 25.40 -13.17
C THR A 105 -5.85 25.69 -12.54
N CYS A 106 -4.93 24.72 -12.50
CA CYS A 106 -3.65 24.78 -11.79
C CYS A 106 -3.76 25.08 -10.29
N ASN A 107 -4.93 24.88 -9.69
CA ASN A 107 -5.14 25.19 -8.27
C ASN A 107 -4.74 24.02 -7.39
N LEU A 108 -4.10 24.32 -6.26
CA LEU A 108 -3.95 23.35 -5.18
C LEU A 108 -5.33 23.09 -4.56
N LEU A 109 -5.77 21.83 -4.60
CA LEU A 109 -7.05 21.42 -4.05
C LEU A 109 -6.93 20.97 -2.59
N ALA A 110 -5.93 20.14 -2.31
CA ALA A 110 -5.77 19.54 -0.98
C ALA A 110 -4.32 19.25 -0.60
N ILE A 111 -4.06 19.28 0.71
CA ILE A 111 -2.89 18.72 1.37
C ILE A 111 -3.39 17.62 2.31
N MET A 112 -2.93 16.39 2.10
CA MET A 112 -3.47 15.21 2.78
C MET A 112 -2.35 14.44 3.49
N ASP A 113 -2.62 13.89 4.67
CA ASP A 113 -1.73 12.87 5.25
C ASP A 113 -1.65 11.65 4.32
N ASP A 114 -0.45 11.07 4.17
CA ASP A 114 -0.21 9.99 3.21
C ASP A 114 -0.42 8.58 3.77
N HIS A 115 -0.43 8.37 5.10
CA HIS A 115 -0.34 7.02 5.69
C HIS A 115 -1.43 6.07 5.19
N VAL A 116 -2.69 6.50 5.27
CA VAL A 116 -3.85 5.72 4.79
C VAL A 116 -3.79 5.53 3.28
N ILE A 117 -3.52 6.61 2.53
CA ILE A 117 -3.46 6.60 1.06
C ILE A 117 -2.37 5.64 0.56
N SER A 118 -1.19 5.67 1.17
CA SER A 118 -0.03 4.86 0.79
C SER A 118 -0.31 3.38 0.94
N THR A 119 -0.95 2.97 2.03
CA THR A 119 -1.29 1.55 2.26
C THR A 119 -2.43 1.11 1.34
N MET A 120 -3.46 1.94 1.15
CA MET A 120 -4.57 1.67 0.24
C MET A 120 -4.09 1.49 -1.20
N ARG A 121 -3.31 2.43 -1.74
CA ARG A 121 -2.86 2.39 -3.14
C ARG A 121 -1.89 1.23 -3.42
N VAL A 122 -1.11 0.80 -2.43
CA VAL A 122 -0.25 -0.39 -2.56
C VAL A 122 -1.11 -1.65 -2.69
N GLY A 123 -2.10 -1.82 -1.82
CA GLY A 123 -3.08 -2.90 -1.94
C GLY A 123 -3.81 -2.87 -3.28
N ALA A 124 -4.36 -1.72 -3.66
CA ALA A 124 -5.08 -1.54 -4.93
C ALA A 124 -4.22 -1.87 -6.17
N THR A 125 -2.94 -1.47 -6.17
CA THR A 125 -2.00 -1.85 -7.24
C THR A 125 -1.87 -3.37 -7.36
N SER A 126 -1.72 -4.07 -6.24
CA SER A 126 -1.73 -5.54 -6.23
C SER A 126 -3.09 -6.12 -6.64
N GLY A 127 -4.19 -5.45 -6.31
CA GLY A 127 -5.54 -5.79 -6.77
C GLY A 127 -5.66 -5.77 -8.29
N VAL A 128 -5.13 -4.74 -8.95
CA VAL A 128 -5.05 -4.67 -10.43
C VAL A 128 -4.23 -5.85 -10.96
N ALA A 129 -3.04 -6.10 -10.43
CA ALA A 129 -2.22 -7.23 -10.85
C ALA A 129 -2.95 -8.58 -10.67
N THR A 130 -3.60 -8.78 -9.51
CA THR A 130 -4.39 -9.98 -9.21
C THR A 130 -5.56 -10.15 -10.18
N LYS A 131 -6.25 -9.06 -10.53
CA LYS A 131 -7.37 -9.05 -11.48
C LYS A 131 -6.97 -9.60 -12.85
N TYR A 132 -5.76 -9.31 -13.32
CA TYR A 132 -5.29 -9.73 -14.65
C TYR A 132 -4.49 -11.03 -14.65
N LEU A 133 -3.71 -11.28 -13.60
CA LEU A 133 -2.69 -12.36 -13.61
C LEU A 133 -3.13 -13.61 -12.84
N ALA A 134 -4.00 -13.48 -11.82
CA ALA A 134 -4.45 -14.64 -11.08
C ALA A 134 -5.56 -15.38 -11.84
N ARG A 135 -5.66 -16.71 -11.65
CA ARG A 135 -6.77 -17.50 -12.19
C ARG A 135 -8.11 -16.93 -11.71
N LYS A 136 -9.12 -16.89 -12.59
CA LYS A 136 -10.44 -16.31 -12.28
C LYS A 136 -11.15 -17.06 -11.15
N ASP A 137 -10.88 -18.36 -11.03
CA ASP A 137 -11.44 -19.26 -10.04
C ASP A 137 -10.54 -19.48 -8.82
N ALA A 138 -9.53 -18.63 -8.59
CA ALA A 138 -8.67 -18.69 -7.40
C ALA A 138 -9.51 -18.64 -6.11
N LYS A 139 -9.25 -19.60 -5.20
CA LYS A 139 -9.99 -19.79 -3.94
C LYS A 139 -9.11 -19.68 -2.71
N VAL A 140 -7.81 -19.94 -2.82
CA VAL A 140 -6.89 -19.97 -1.67
C VAL A 140 -5.80 -18.94 -1.84
N MET A 141 -5.60 -18.10 -0.81
CA MET A 141 -4.51 -17.13 -0.76
C MET A 141 -3.54 -17.46 0.38
N GLY A 142 -2.24 -17.37 0.08
CA GLY A 142 -1.17 -17.33 1.08
C GLY A 142 -0.74 -15.89 1.35
N LEU A 143 -0.74 -15.48 2.60
CA LEU A 143 -0.37 -14.13 3.02
C LEU A 143 0.85 -14.19 3.94
N LEU A 144 1.97 -13.63 3.49
CA LEU A 144 3.23 -13.54 4.21
C LEU A 144 3.37 -12.16 4.86
N GLY A 145 2.95 -12.08 6.11
CA GLY A 145 2.93 -10.85 6.89
C GLY A 145 1.60 -10.67 7.60
N SER A 146 1.62 -9.88 8.65
CA SER A 146 0.44 -9.59 9.48
C SER A 146 0.44 -8.13 9.94
N GLY A 147 0.97 -7.24 9.10
CA GLY A 147 1.02 -5.78 9.33
C GLY A 147 -0.02 -5.03 8.49
N GLU A 148 0.05 -3.71 8.47
CA GLU A 148 -0.92 -2.86 7.77
C GLU A 148 -1.03 -3.17 6.27
N GLN A 149 0.10 -3.37 5.58
CA GLN A 149 0.11 -3.76 4.17
C GLN A 149 -0.59 -5.10 3.93
N ALA A 150 -0.49 -6.05 4.87
CA ALA A 150 -1.13 -7.36 4.73
C ALA A 150 -2.67 -7.23 4.71
N ARG A 151 -3.23 -6.25 5.43
CA ARG A 151 -4.67 -5.96 5.42
C ARG A 151 -5.14 -5.52 4.04
N THR A 152 -4.44 -4.56 3.43
CA THR A 152 -4.82 -4.01 2.13
C THR A 152 -4.56 -4.97 0.98
N GLN A 153 -3.52 -5.82 1.07
CA GLN A 153 -3.32 -6.93 0.13
C GLN A 153 -4.49 -7.93 0.18
N LEU A 154 -4.91 -8.31 1.40
CA LEU A 154 -6.06 -9.19 1.60
C LEU A 154 -7.35 -8.59 1.03
N THR A 155 -7.70 -7.35 1.40
CA THR A 155 -8.95 -6.72 0.93
C THR A 155 -8.93 -6.48 -0.58
N ALA A 156 -7.78 -6.14 -1.16
CA ALA A 156 -7.64 -6.00 -2.61
C ALA A 156 -7.83 -7.34 -3.35
N ALA A 157 -7.26 -8.43 -2.84
CA ALA A 157 -7.44 -9.75 -3.43
C ALA A 157 -8.90 -10.23 -3.33
N LEU A 158 -9.56 -10.01 -2.19
CA LEU A 158 -10.98 -10.31 -1.99
C LEU A 158 -11.90 -9.48 -2.91
N ALA A 159 -11.52 -8.24 -3.23
CA ALA A 159 -12.29 -7.39 -4.12
C ALA A 159 -12.32 -7.91 -5.58
N VAL A 160 -11.33 -8.71 -6.00
CA VAL A 160 -11.19 -9.13 -7.40
C VAL A 160 -11.26 -10.65 -7.60
N ARG A 161 -11.26 -11.46 -6.53
CA ARG A 161 -11.34 -12.93 -6.62
C ARG A 161 -12.27 -13.55 -5.58
N PRO A 162 -12.94 -14.67 -5.90
CA PRO A 162 -13.88 -15.34 -5.01
C PRO A 162 -13.18 -16.22 -3.96
N LEU A 163 -12.19 -15.66 -3.26
CA LEU A 163 -11.39 -16.36 -2.26
C LEU A 163 -12.28 -16.94 -1.15
N LYS A 164 -11.93 -18.15 -0.71
CA LYS A 164 -12.63 -18.92 0.32
C LYS A 164 -11.77 -19.14 1.56
N LYS A 165 -10.45 -19.19 1.39
CA LYS A 165 -9.49 -19.43 2.48
C LYS A 165 -8.23 -18.59 2.34
N ILE A 166 -7.80 -17.99 3.45
CA ILE A 166 -6.59 -17.19 3.56
C ILE A 166 -5.69 -17.84 4.61
N LYS A 167 -4.47 -18.23 4.23
CA LYS A 167 -3.46 -18.79 5.13
C LYS A 167 -2.45 -17.69 5.46
N VAL A 168 -2.34 -17.33 6.74
CA VAL A 168 -1.53 -16.19 7.18
C VAL A 168 -0.31 -16.68 7.96
N TYR A 169 0.87 -16.27 7.54
CA TYR A 169 2.11 -16.48 8.29
C TYR A 169 2.83 -15.16 8.56
N SER A 170 3.30 -15.00 9.79
CA SER A 170 4.33 -14.02 10.14
C SER A 170 5.19 -14.59 11.29
N PRO A 171 6.45 -14.14 11.46
CA PRO A 171 7.37 -14.73 12.44
C PRO A 171 6.83 -14.74 13.87
N THR A 172 6.19 -13.64 14.29
CA THR A 172 5.58 -13.51 15.63
C THR A 172 4.18 -14.12 15.64
N ARG A 173 3.99 -15.19 16.41
CA ARG A 173 2.74 -15.95 16.48
C ARG A 173 1.56 -15.10 16.89
N GLU A 174 1.76 -14.29 17.93
CA GLU A 174 0.75 -13.44 18.52
C GLU A 174 0.24 -12.40 17.50
N ASN A 175 1.11 -11.94 16.61
CA ASN A 175 0.76 -10.98 15.55
C ASN A 175 -0.13 -11.62 14.47
N ARG A 176 0.23 -12.81 13.97
CA ARG A 176 -0.62 -13.49 12.96
C ARG A 176 -1.95 -13.97 13.54
N GLU A 177 -1.98 -14.43 14.78
CA GLU A 177 -3.24 -14.84 15.43
C GLU A 177 -4.17 -13.64 15.64
N ARG A 178 -3.63 -12.49 16.09
CA ARG A 178 -4.41 -11.25 16.23
C ARG A 178 -4.96 -10.78 14.88
N PHE A 179 -4.11 -10.73 13.85
CA PHE A 179 -4.52 -10.37 12.49
C PHE A 179 -5.65 -11.26 11.98
N CYS A 180 -5.55 -12.59 12.15
CA CYS A 180 -6.59 -13.50 11.70
C CYS A 180 -7.92 -13.27 12.42
N ARG A 181 -7.90 -13.01 13.75
CA ARG A 181 -9.12 -12.70 14.50
C ARG A 181 -9.79 -11.41 14.02
N GLU A 182 -9.03 -10.34 13.89
CA GLU A 182 -9.54 -9.03 13.47
C GLU A 182 -10.09 -9.09 12.04
N MET A 183 -9.31 -9.61 11.08
CA MET A 183 -9.75 -9.69 9.69
C MET A 183 -10.89 -10.68 9.48
N SER A 184 -11.01 -11.74 10.30
CA SER A 184 -12.16 -12.65 10.22
C SER A 184 -13.47 -11.99 10.65
N ALA A 185 -13.42 -10.97 11.52
CA ALA A 185 -14.60 -10.21 11.91
C ALA A 185 -15.06 -9.24 10.81
N GLU A 186 -14.12 -8.72 10.03
CA GLU A 186 -14.37 -7.76 8.94
C GLU A 186 -14.72 -8.46 7.62
N CYS A 187 -14.11 -9.62 7.34
CA CYS A 187 -14.21 -10.30 6.06
C CYS A 187 -15.04 -11.58 6.16
N ARG A 188 -15.94 -11.82 5.20
CA ARG A 188 -16.75 -13.04 5.12
C ARG A 188 -16.00 -14.20 4.45
N VAL A 189 -14.79 -14.52 4.94
CA VAL A 189 -13.90 -15.56 4.41
C VAL A 189 -13.16 -16.28 5.54
N GLU A 190 -12.78 -17.54 5.36
CA GLU A 190 -11.97 -18.27 6.35
C GLU A 190 -10.53 -17.72 6.35
N ILE A 191 -10.07 -17.18 7.49
CA ILE A 191 -8.69 -16.67 7.66
C ILE A 191 -8.03 -17.41 8.81
N VAL A 192 -6.96 -18.15 8.51
CA VAL A 192 -6.31 -19.04 9.48
C VAL A 192 -4.82 -18.74 9.60
N PRO A 193 -4.27 -18.68 10.83
CA PRO A 193 -2.84 -18.62 11.03
C PRO A 193 -2.22 -19.99 10.74
N VAL A 194 -1.06 -20.02 10.09
CA VAL A 194 -0.30 -21.25 9.81
C VAL A 194 1.08 -21.21 10.49
N ALA A 195 1.74 -22.36 10.61
CA ALA A 195 2.96 -22.48 11.41
C ALA A 195 4.23 -22.07 10.68
N SER A 196 4.21 -22.07 9.34
CA SER A 196 5.38 -21.75 8.52
C SER A 196 5.03 -20.95 7.26
N ALA A 197 6.02 -20.26 6.69
CA ALA A 197 5.88 -19.60 5.39
C ALA A 197 5.56 -20.62 4.29
N GLU A 198 6.13 -21.83 4.37
CA GLU A 198 5.85 -22.91 3.44
C GLU A 198 4.37 -23.31 3.46
N GLU A 199 3.77 -23.48 4.63
CA GLU A 199 2.33 -23.77 4.76
C GLU A 199 1.46 -22.65 4.16
N ALA A 200 1.87 -21.38 4.31
CA ALA A 200 1.16 -20.26 3.70
C ALA A 200 1.19 -20.34 2.17
N VAL A 201 2.31 -20.75 1.58
CA VAL A 201 2.50 -20.82 0.12
C VAL A 201 1.93 -22.09 -0.50
N ARG A 202 2.20 -23.26 0.09
CA ARG A 202 1.89 -24.57 -0.49
C ARG A 202 0.39 -24.75 -0.70
N GLY A 203 -0.04 -24.92 -1.95
CA GLY A 203 -1.46 -25.06 -2.31
C GLY A 203 -2.26 -23.75 -2.31
N SER A 204 -1.59 -22.59 -2.32
CA SER A 204 -2.24 -21.30 -2.56
C SER A 204 -2.29 -20.97 -4.04
N ASP A 205 -3.39 -20.37 -4.49
CA ASP A 205 -3.57 -19.87 -5.85
C ASP A 205 -2.93 -18.50 -6.05
N ILE A 206 -2.87 -17.71 -4.98
CA ILE A 206 -2.29 -16.37 -4.92
C ILE A 206 -1.37 -16.30 -3.70
N VAL A 207 -0.22 -15.63 -3.85
CA VAL A 207 0.72 -15.39 -2.74
C VAL A 207 1.10 -13.91 -2.73
N THR A 208 1.04 -13.29 -1.56
CA THR A 208 1.46 -11.90 -1.31
C THR A 208 2.27 -11.79 -0.04
#